data_AF-A0AAV5FBF1-F1
#
_entry.id   AF-A0AAV5FBF1-F1
#
_cell.length_a   1.000
_cell.length_b   1.000
_cell.length_c   1.000
_cell.angle_alpha   90.00
_cell.angle_beta   90.00
_cell.angle_gamma   90.00
#
_symmetry.space_group_name_H-M   'P 1'
#
loop_
_entity.id
_entity.type
_entity.pdbx_description
1 polymer ?
#
loop_
_entity_poly.entity_id
_entity_poly.type
_entity_poly.pdbx_seq_one_letter_code
_entity_poly.pdbx_strand_id
1 'polypeptide(L)' 'MSFVTGMCVFQLTRNVLMNPDVRVNKSNRQSAVLENADEGERYSQHAFRRFLRTQRPEVFPALNRFFSESGNK' A
#
# COMPACT_ATOMS: atom_id res chain seq x y z
N MET A 1 -14.35 15.18 14.95
CA MET A 1 -13.37 14.42 15.77
C MET A 1 -13.37 12.93 15.47
N SER A 2 -14.52 12.25 15.39
CA SER A 2 -14.61 10.81 15.10
C SER A 2 -13.86 10.35 13.84
N PHE A 3 -13.87 11.14 12.76
CA PHE A 3 -13.19 10.81 11.51
C PHE A 3 -11.66 10.67 11.67
N VAL A 4 -11.03 11.63 12.35
CA VAL A 4 -9.58 11.62 12.59
C VAL A 4 -9.20 10.46 13.50
N THR A 5 -9.99 10.21 14.55
CA THR A 5 -9.78 9.07 15.44
C THR A 5 -9.88 7.74 14.68
N GLY A 6 -10.87 7.60 13.80
CA GLY A 6 -11.03 6.42 12.95
C GLY A 6 -9.86 6.22 11.99
N MET A 7 -9.35 7.30 11.38
CA MET A 7 -8.18 7.25 10.51
C MET A 7 -6.92 6.80 11.28
N CYS A 8 -6.68 7.35 12.47
CA CYS A 8 -5.55 6.97 13.31
C CYS A 8 -5.65 5.50 13.75
N VAL A 9 -6.83 5.03 14.17
CA VAL A 9 -7.04 3.63 14.59
C VAL A 9 -6.82 2.67 13.42
N PHE A 10 -7.34 2.99 12.23
CA PHE A 10 -7.11 2.20 11.03
C PHE A 10 -5.62 2.11 10.69
N GLN A 11 -4.92 3.26 10.73
CA GLN A 11 -3.50 3.33 10.39
C GLN A 11 -2.63 2.56 11.40
N LEU A 12 -2.95 2.65 12.70
CA LEU A 12 -2.25 1.92 13.76
C LEU A 12 -2.51 0.41 13.66
N THR A 13 -3.77 -0.01 13.48
CA THR A 13 -4.12 -1.43 13.30
C THR A 13 -3.36 -2.05 12.13
N ARG A 14 -3.29 -1.34 11.00
CA ARG A 14 -2.51 -1.79 9.84
C ARG A 14 -1.02 -1.91 10.13
N ASN A 15 -0.43 -0.93 10.82
CA ASN A 15 0.97 -0.96 11.22
C ASN A 15 1.27 -2.16 12.12
N VAL A 16 0.40 -2.42 13.08
CA VAL A 16 0.57 -3.52 14.03
C VAL A 16 0.52 -4.90 13.36
N LEU A 17 -0.34 -5.06 12.35
CA LEU A 17 -0.56 -6.36 11.69
C LEU A 17 0.36 -6.62 10.49
N MET A 18 0.69 -5.59 9.71
CA MET A 18 1.40 -5.77 8.44
C MET A 18 2.87 -5.34 8.47
N ASN A 19 3.33 -4.59 9.47
CA ASN A 19 4.75 -4.25 9.53
C ASN A 19 5.59 -5.51 9.78
N PRO A 20 6.62 -5.77 8.96
CA PRO A 20 7.51 -6.92 9.17
C PRO A 20 8.26 -6.82 10.51
N ASP A 21 8.51 -5.59 10.98
CA ASP A 21 9.21 -5.32 12.24
C ASP A 21 8.32 -5.52 13.49
N VAL A 22 6.99 -5.49 13.34
CA VAL A 22 6.05 -5.66 14.45
C VAL A 22 5.60 -7.13 14.52
N ARG A 23 5.94 -7.80 15.62
CA ARG A 23 5.81 -9.26 15.77
C ARG A 23 4.73 -9.69 16.75
N VAL A 24 3.46 -9.38 16.48
CA VAL A 24 2.33 -9.64 17.40
C VAL A 24 2.03 -11.13 17.58
N ASN A 25 1.96 -11.91 16.49
CA ASN A 25 1.58 -13.34 16.56
C ASN A 25 2.34 -14.19 15.52
N LYS A 26 3.67 -14.12 15.52
CA LYS A 26 4.51 -14.96 14.65
C LYS A 26 5.10 -16.11 15.48
N SER A 27 4.66 -17.34 15.18
CA SER A 27 5.16 -18.58 15.77
C SER A 27 6.67 -18.78 15.55
N ASN A 28 7.21 -18.24 14.46
CA ASN A 28 8.65 -18.22 14.14
C ASN A 28 9.48 -17.25 15.01
N ARG A 29 9.01 -16.86 16.21
CA ARG A 29 9.80 -16.02 17.12
C ARG A 29 11.08 -16.68 17.63
N GLN A 30 11.21 -18.00 17.48
CA GLN A 30 12.36 -18.79 17.92
C GLN A 30 13.36 -19.14 16.81
N SER A 31 13.00 -18.91 15.53
CA SER A 31 13.94 -19.13 14.44
C SER A 31 14.86 -17.91 14.32
N ALA A 32 16.15 -18.08 14.60
CA ALA A 32 17.17 -17.05 14.42
C ALA A 32 17.33 -16.62 12.93
N VAL A 33 16.77 -17.40 12.00
CA VAL A 33 16.75 -17.10 10.56
C VAL A 33 15.56 -16.20 10.24
N LEU A 34 15.83 -15.09 9.57
CA LEU A 34 14.83 -14.11 9.16
C LEU A 34 14.05 -14.62 7.93
N GLU A 35 13.22 -15.64 8.08
CA GLU A 35 12.29 -16.10 7.03
C GLU A 35 11.08 -15.15 6.93
N ASN A 36 11.36 -13.88 6.59
CA ASN A 36 10.36 -12.82 6.47
C ASN A 36 10.24 -12.27 5.04
N ALA A 37 10.85 -12.93 4.05
CA ALA A 37 10.88 -12.47 2.67
C ALA A 37 9.46 -12.28 2.10
N ASP A 38 8.57 -13.27 2.31
CA ASP A 38 7.18 -13.21 1.82
C ASP A 38 6.35 -12.11 2.49
N GLU A 39 6.58 -11.87 3.78
CA GLU A 39 5.89 -10.80 4.53
C GLU A 39 6.40 -9.41 4.10
N GLY A 40 7.71 -9.26 3.89
CA GLY A 40 8.32 -8.06 3.33
C GLY A 40 7.84 -7.78 1.89
N GLU A 41 7.66 -8.82 1.08
CA GLU A 41 7.07 -8.69 -0.26
C GLU A 41 5.61 -8.21 -0.17
N ARG A 42 4.80 -8.80 0.71
CA ARG A 42 3.41 -8.38 0.94
C ARG A 42 3.29 -6.95 1.44
N TYR A 43 4.21 -6.51 2.31
CA TYR A 43 4.24 -5.14 2.82
C TYR A 43 4.66 -4.13 1.73
N SER A 44 5.71 -4.46 0.95
CA SER A 44 6.22 -3.59 -0.12
C SER A 44 5.23 -3.48 -1.28
N GLN A 45 4.62 -4.60 -1.69
CA GLN A 45 3.63 -4.70 -2.77
C GLN A 45 2.18 -4.60 -2.25
N HIS A 46 1.87 -3.61 -1.40
CA HIS A 46 0.48 -3.43 -0.99
C HIS A 46 -0.46 -3.28 -2.21
N ALA A 47 -1.72 -3.71 -2.06
CA ALA A 47 -2.69 -3.82 -3.16
C ALA A 47 -2.80 -2.54 -4.01
N PHE A 48 -2.73 -1.38 -3.38
CA PHE A 48 -2.79 -0.10 -4.09
C PHE A 48 -1.52 0.20 -4.93
N ARG A 49 -0.31 -0.20 -4.50
CA ARG A 49 0.90 -0.12 -5.36
C ARG A 49 0.79 -1.10 -6.53
N ARG A 50 0.28 -2.32 -6.31
CA ARG A 50 0.06 -3.29 -7.39
C ARG A 50 -0.96 -2.76 -8.41
N PHE A 51 -2.02 -2.12 -7.93
CA PHE A 51 -3.02 -1.46 -8.77
C PHE A 51 -2.42 -0.30 -9.57
N LEU A 52 -1.66 0.59 -8.94
CA LEU A 52 -1.03 1.71 -9.64
C LEU A 52 0.01 1.25 -10.67
N ARG A 53 0.63 0.08 -10.50
CA ARG A 53 1.63 -0.45 -11.44
C ARG A 53 1.03 -0.81 -12.81
N THR A 54 -0.26 -1.10 -12.90
CA THR A 54 -0.94 -1.38 -14.18
C THR A 54 -1.44 -0.12 -14.87
N GLN A 55 -1.52 0.99 -14.13
CA GLN A 55 -1.95 2.27 -14.67
C GLN A 55 -0.78 2.98 -15.35
N ARG A 56 -1.09 3.75 -16.40
CA ARG A 56 -0.10 4.63 -17.02
C ARG A 56 0.33 5.69 -16.00
N PRO A 57 1.62 6.07 -15.96
CA PRO A 57 2.11 7.12 -15.08
C PRO A 57 1.61 8.49 -15.56
N GLU A 58 0.36 8.80 -15.26
CA GLU A 58 -0.30 10.06 -15.59
C GLU A 58 -0.81 10.71 -14.30
N VAL A 59 -0.43 11.96 -14.05
CA VAL A 59 -0.83 12.69 -12.83
C VAL A 59 -2.33 12.99 -12.82
N PHE A 60 -2.89 13.34 -13.99
CA PHE A 60 -4.32 13.58 -14.18
C PHE A 60 -4.81 13.00 -15.51
N PRO A 61 -5.15 11.70 -15.58
CA PRO A 61 -5.53 11.04 -16.82
C PRO A 61 -6.78 11.66 -17.47
N ALA A 62 -7.75 12.11 -16.67
CA ALA A 62 -8.95 12.78 -17.19
C ALA A 62 -8.63 14.12 -17.87
N LEU A 63 -7.74 14.92 -17.28
CA LEU A 63 -7.34 16.22 -17.81
C LEU A 63 -6.46 16.07 -19.05
N ASN A 64 -5.51 15.12 -19.02
CA ASN A 64 -4.66 14.80 -20.15
C ASN A 64 -5.49 14.35 -21.36
N ARG A 65 -6.47 13.47 -21.17
CA ARG A 65 -7.39 13.05 -22.24
C ARG A 65 -8.15 14.23 -22.81
N PHE A 66 -8.73 15.07 -21.95
CA PHE A 66 -9.49 16.27 -22.36
C PHE A 66 -8.68 17.20 -23.29
N PHE A 67 -7.42 17.48 -22.96
CA PHE A 67 -6.55 18.33 -23.79
C PHE A 67 -6.01 17.62 -25.03
N SER A 68 -5.73 16.31 -24.97
CA SER A 68 -5.23 15.55 -26.12
C SER A 68 -6.29 15.28 -27.20
N GLU A 69 -7.56 15.13 -26.80
CA GLU A 69 -8.67 14.77 -27.70
C GLU A 69 -9.29 16.00 -28.37
N SER A 70 -9.15 17.19 -27.76
CA SER A 70 -9.67 18.45 -28.28
C SER A 70 -8.78 19.12 -29.35
N GLY A 71 -7.49 18.76 -29.42
CA GLY A 71 -6.55 19.30 -30.41
C GLY A 71 -6.53 18.59 -31.77
N ASN A 72 -7.30 17.51 -31.93
CA ASN A 72 -7.32 16.68 -33.15
C ASN A 72 -8.63 16.83 -33.93
N LYS A 73 -9.13 18.07 -34.02
CA LYS A 73 -10.33 18.42 -34.77
C LYS A 73 -10.15 19.75 -35.50
#